data_AF-A0A255H4U2-F1
#
_entry.id   AF-A0A255H4U2-F1
#
_cell.length_a   1.000
_cell.length_b   1.000
_cell.length_c   1.000
_cell.angle_alpha   90.00
_cell.angle_beta   90.00
_cell.angle_gamma   90.00
#
_symmetry.space_group_name_H-M   'P 1'
#
loop_
_entity.id
_entity.type
_entity.pdbx_description
1 polymer ?
#
loop_
_entity_poly.entity_id
_entity_poly.type
_entity_poly.pdbx_seq_one_letter_code
_entity_poly.pdbx_strand_id
1 'polypeptide(L)'
;MSEHLAAGAKIARMAGAEAGYRYLNNEGYSKYLRAAFFTKWLYFTTAVQGLDDTAAAPIRDMQVRNWIATHADVRLELGSTALYGRYLVLLDAWGHPEDAAWSLSRSQVEREIFGLATGR
;
A
#
# COMPACT_ATOMS: atom_id res chain seq x y z
N MET A 1 -7.73 6.42 19.52
CA MET A 1 -6.89 6.72 18.33
C MET A 1 -5.76 5.72 18.19
N SER A 2 -4.86 5.63 19.18
CA SER A 2 -3.77 4.63 19.21
C SER A 2 -4.29 3.19 19.11
N GLU A 3 -5.41 2.88 19.78
CA GLU A 3 -6.03 1.56 19.73
C GLU A 3 -6.49 1.15 18.32
N HIS A 4 -7.10 2.06 17.56
CA HIS A 4 -7.51 1.79 16.17
C HIS A 4 -6.30 1.61 15.26
N LEU A 5 -5.24 2.38 15.43
CA LEU A 5 -3.99 2.19 14.68
C LEU A 5 -3.35 0.83 14.98
N ALA A 6 -3.32 0.44 16.25
CA ALA A 6 -2.83 -0.87 16.68
C ALA A 6 -3.71 -2.02 16.13
N ALA A 7 -5.03 -1.87 16.18
CA ALA A 7 -5.98 -2.84 15.62
C ALA A 7 -5.82 -2.98 14.10
N GLY A 8 -5.71 -1.86 13.37
CA GLY A 8 -5.47 -1.86 11.93
C GLY A 8 -4.15 -2.55 11.56
N ALA A 9 -3.08 -2.28 12.32
CA ALA A 9 -1.79 -2.96 12.15
C ALA A 9 -1.90 -4.47 12.40
N LYS A 10 -2.59 -4.89 13.47
CA LYS A 10 -2.83 -6.30 13.77
C LYS A 10 -3.62 -6.98 12.65
N ILE A 11 -4.70 -6.37 12.18
CA ILE A 11 -5.51 -6.88 11.08
C ILE A 11 -4.67 -6.99 9.80
N ALA A 12 -3.85 -5.99 9.49
CA ALA A 12 -3.00 -6.03 8.31
C ALA A 12 -1.99 -7.18 8.33
N ARG A 13 -1.38 -7.43 9.49
CA ARG A 13 -0.44 -8.55 9.68
C ARG A 13 -1.10 -9.92 9.58
N MET A 14 -2.35 -10.04 10.03
CA MET A 14 -3.07 -11.32 10.08
C MET A 14 -3.85 -11.64 8.80
N ALA A 15 -4.43 -10.63 8.17
CA ALA A 15 -5.40 -10.77 7.07
C ALA A 15 -5.01 -9.97 5.81
N GLY A 16 -3.83 -9.35 5.81
CA GLY A 16 -3.28 -8.63 4.67
C GLY A 16 -3.62 -7.13 4.63
N ALA A 17 -2.87 -6.41 3.78
CA ALA A 17 -2.90 -4.96 3.67
C ALA A 17 -4.30 -4.39 3.39
N GLU A 18 -5.09 -5.03 2.51
CA GLU A 18 -6.45 -4.56 2.19
C GLU A 18 -7.37 -4.59 3.41
N ALA A 19 -7.33 -5.66 4.20
CA ALA A 19 -8.15 -5.79 5.40
C ALA A 19 -7.80 -4.73 6.44
N GLY A 20 -6.50 -4.47 6.64
CA GLY A 20 -6.02 -3.41 7.53
C GLY A 20 -6.44 -2.02 7.06
N TYR A 21 -6.31 -1.75 5.76
CA TYR A 21 -6.76 -0.48 5.18
C TYR A 21 -8.27 -0.31 5.29
N ARG A 22 -9.06 -1.37 5.01
CA ARG A 22 -10.51 -1.36 5.15
C ARG A 22 -10.91 -0.95 6.56
N TYR A 23 -10.31 -1.56 7.58
CA TYR A 23 -10.59 -1.22 8.96
C TYR A 23 -10.28 0.25 9.26
N LEU A 24 -9.07 0.71 8.93
CA LEU A 24 -8.66 2.10 9.19
C LEU A 24 -9.48 3.14 8.40
N ASN A 25 -9.98 2.76 7.22
CA ASN A 25 -10.78 3.62 6.38
C ASN A 25 -12.27 3.62 6.76
N ASN A 26 -12.70 2.75 7.69
CA ASN A 26 -14.09 2.65 8.17
C ASN A 26 -14.13 2.68 9.70
N GLU A 27 -14.13 1.52 10.37
CA GLU A 27 -14.35 1.43 11.83
C GLU A 27 -13.27 2.12 12.66
N GLY A 28 -12.02 2.12 12.16
CA GLY A 28 -10.87 2.79 12.76
C GLY A 28 -10.66 4.21 12.26
N TYR A 29 -11.62 4.81 11.55
CA TYR A 29 -11.42 6.07 10.84
C TYR A 29 -11.06 7.23 11.77
N SER A 30 -10.02 7.95 11.36
CA SER A 30 -9.54 9.17 12.00
C SER A 30 -9.51 10.32 11.01
N LYS A 31 -10.31 11.35 11.29
CA LYS A 31 -10.34 12.59 10.50
C LYS A 31 -9.00 13.33 10.45
N TYR A 32 -8.13 13.09 11.44
CA TYR A 32 -6.83 13.75 11.58
C TYR A 32 -5.71 13.06 10.80
N LEU A 33 -5.80 11.75 10.58
CA LEU A 33 -4.78 10.98 9.87
C LEU A 33 -5.15 10.76 8.39
N ARG A 34 -6.44 10.55 8.09
CA ARG A 34 -6.97 10.33 6.73
C ARG A 34 -6.31 9.17 5.96
N ALA A 35 -6.90 8.84 4.80
CA ALA A 35 -6.55 7.66 4.02
C ALA A 35 -5.08 7.57 3.57
N ALA A 36 -4.42 8.70 3.25
CA ALA A 36 -3.02 8.69 2.81
C ALA A 36 -2.03 8.39 3.94
N PHE A 37 -2.39 8.68 5.19
CA PHE A 37 -1.54 8.33 6.33
C PHE A 37 -1.73 6.86 6.72
N PHE A 38 -2.92 6.30 6.55
CA PHE A 38 -3.18 4.91 6.90
C PHE A 38 -2.26 3.94 6.18
N THR A 39 -2.04 4.13 4.88
CA THR A 39 -1.13 3.28 4.11
C THR A 39 0.33 3.45 4.54
N LYS A 40 0.77 4.66 4.91
CA LYS A 40 2.10 4.89 5.54
C LYS A 40 2.24 4.15 6.87
N TRP A 41 1.24 4.25 7.72
CA TRP A 41 1.21 3.53 9.00
C TRP A 41 1.21 2.01 8.79
N LEU A 42 0.43 1.51 7.82
CA LEU A 42 0.38 0.10 7.49
C LEU A 42 1.74 -0.40 6.97
N TYR A 43 2.42 0.34 6.11
CA TYR A 43 3.78 -0.02 5.66
C TYR A 43 4.72 -0.27 6.84
N PHE A 44 4.90 0.73 7.72
CA PHE A 44 5.81 0.61 8.87
C PHE A 44 5.43 -0.51 9.83
N THR A 45 4.15 -0.83 9.94
CA THR A 45 3.70 -1.89 10.85
C THR A 45 3.73 -3.27 10.22
N THR A 46 3.67 -3.40 8.90
CA THR A 46 3.68 -4.70 8.20
C THR A 46 5.06 -5.09 7.66
N ALA A 47 5.98 -4.14 7.50
CA ALA A 47 7.38 -4.36 7.13
C ALA A 47 8.22 -4.91 8.31
N VAL A 48 7.88 -6.10 8.80
CA VAL A 48 8.44 -6.68 10.03
C VAL A 48 9.84 -7.25 9.79
N GLN A 49 10.10 -7.82 8.60
CA GLN A 49 11.38 -8.42 8.23
C GLN A 49 12.35 -7.44 7.54
N GLY A 50 11.97 -6.16 7.42
CA GLY A 50 12.76 -5.12 6.77
C GLY A 50 11.97 -4.35 5.71
N LEU A 51 12.63 -3.38 5.05
CA LEU A 51 12.00 -2.46 4.10
C LEU A 51 11.38 -3.15 2.87
N ASP A 52 11.92 -4.32 2.52
CA ASP A 52 11.54 -5.09 1.33
C ASP A 52 10.69 -6.34 1.69
N ASP A 53 10.19 -6.40 2.93
CA ASP A 53 9.32 -7.48 3.38
C ASP A 53 8.15 -7.69 2.42
N THR A 54 7.96 -8.93 1.95
CA THR A 54 6.90 -9.28 0.99
C THR A 54 5.50 -9.05 1.56
N ALA A 55 5.36 -9.05 2.88
CA ALA A 55 4.11 -8.73 3.57
C ALA A 55 3.88 -7.22 3.78
N ALA A 56 4.86 -6.37 3.46
CA ALA A 56 4.75 -4.93 3.65
C ALA A 56 3.63 -4.34 2.77
N ALA A 57 2.71 -3.62 3.42
CA ALA A 57 1.62 -2.91 2.78
C ALA A 57 2.17 -1.69 2.02
N PRO A 58 1.87 -1.54 0.72
CA PRO A 58 2.36 -0.40 -0.06
C PRO A 58 1.66 0.91 0.35
N ILE A 59 2.37 2.02 0.25
CA ILE A 59 2.00 3.34 0.78
C ILE A 59 0.99 4.08 -0.09
N ARG A 60 0.90 3.80 -1.39
CA ARG A 60 0.04 4.50 -2.37
C ARG A 60 0.18 6.03 -2.26
N ASP A 61 1.41 6.53 -2.29
CA ASP A 61 1.70 7.97 -2.19
C ASP A 61 1.20 8.76 -3.42
N MET A 62 1.04 10.07 -3.28
CA MET A 62 0.58 10.95 -4.36
C MET A 62 1.45 10.87 -5.61
N GLN A 63 2.78 10.79 -5.47
CA GLN A 63 3.68 10.71 -6.63
C GLN A 63 3.43 9.42 -7.42
N VAL A 64 3.32 8.30 -6.71
CA VAL A 64 3.02 6.99 -7.30
C VAL A 64 1.66 7.00 -7.99
N ARG A 65 0.63 7.54 -7.33
CA ARG A 65 -0.73 7.65 -7.90
C ARG A 65 -0.75 8.47 -9.19
N ASN A 66 -0.05 9.61 -9.20
CA ASN A 66 0.02 10.49 -10.37
C ASN A 66 0.78 9.82 -11.51
N TRP A 67 1.88 9.13 -11.20
CA TRP A 67 2.63 8.38 -12.18
C TRP A 67 1.79 7.27 -12.81
N ILE A 68 1.10 6.46 -12.00
CA ILE A 68 0.21 5.39 -12.46
C ILE A 68 -0.94 5.96 -13.31
N ALA A 69 -1.57 7.06 -12.89
CA ALA A 69 -2.62 7.70 -13.66
C ALA A 69 -2.12 8.20 -15.03
N THR A 70 -0.88 8.66 -15.10
CA THR A 70 -0.28 9.19 -16.33
C THR A 70 0.17 8.09 -17.29
N HIS A 71 0.76 7.01 -16.77
CA HIS A 71 1.45 6.01 -17.59
C HIS A 71 0.67 4.71 -17.77
N ALA A 72 -0.29 4.42 -16.90
CA ALA A 72 -1.11 3.21 -16.97
C ALA A 72 -2.61 3.49 -17.14
N ASP A 73 -3.02 4.77 -17.21
CA ASP A 73 -4.43 5.21 -17.28
C ASP A 73 -5.31 4.64 -16.13
N VAL A 74 -4.71 4.35 -14.97
CA VAL A 74 -5.42 3.85 -13.78
C VAL A 74 -5.54 4.95 -12.73
N ARG A 75 -6.79 5.35 -12.43
CA ARG A 75 -7.07 6.34 -11.38
C ARG A 75 -7.32 5.67 -10.03
N LEU A 76 -6.43 5.96 -9.08
CA LEU A 76 -6.46 5.41 -7.72
C LEU A 76 -6.86 6.50 -6.72
N GLU A 77 -8.15 6.79 -6.58
CA GLU A 77 -8.64 7.76 -5.58
C GLU A 77 -8.40 7.28 -4.14
N LEU A 78 -8.15 8.25 -3.24
CA LEU A 78 -8.00 7.96 -1.81
C LEU A 78 -9.35 7.68 -1.17
N GLY A 79 -9.35 7.01 -0.02
CA GLY A 79 -10.58 6.77 0.75
C GLY A 79 -11.46 5.65 0.21
N SER A 80 -11.08 4.97 -0.88
CA SER A 80 -11.76 3.77 -1.36
C SER A 80 -10.94 2.52 -1.06
N THR A 81 -11.53 1.58 -0.31
CA THR A 81 -10.96 0.25 -0.05
C THR A 81 -10.84 -0.55 -1.35
N ALA A 82 -11.87 -0.51 -2.20
CA ALA A 82 -11.86 -1.23 -3.47
C ALA A 82 -10.73 -0.75 -4.39
N LEU A 83 -10.47 0.56 -4.45
CA LEU A 83 -9.34 1.10 -5.21
C LEU A 83 -7.99 0.79 -4.57
N TYR A 84 -7.94 0.62 -3.24
CA TYR A 84 -6.73 0.12 -2.59
C TYR A 84 -6.49 -1.36 -2.93
N GLY A 85 -7.52 -2.21 -2.93
CA GLY A 85 -7.40 -3.60 -3.39
C GLY A 85 -6.94 -3.71 -4.84
N ARG A 86 -7.53 -2.91 -5.76
CA ARG A 86 -7.06 -2.83 -7.15
C ARG A 86 -5.60 -2.41 -7.28
N TYR A 87 -5.16 -1.49 -6.42
CA TYR A 87 -3.76 -1.09 -6.36
C TYR A 87 -2.85 -2.25 -5.96
N LEU A 88 -3.22 -3.06 -4.96
CA LEU A 88 -2.44 -4.23 -4.56
C LEU A 88 -2.31 -5.25 -5.71
N VAL A 89 -3.42 -5.54 -6.40
CA VAL A 89 -3.44 -6.46 -7.54
C VAL A 89 -2.56 -5.95 -8.68
N LEU A 90 -2.57 -4.64 -8.94
CA LEU A 90 -1.73 -4.03 -9.97
C LEU A 90 -0.24 -4.19 -9.66
N LEU A 91 0.16 -3.95 -8.41
CA LEU A 91 1.55 -4.12 -8.00
C LEU A 91 1.98 -5.59 -8.03
N ASP A 92 1.09 -6.52 -7.65
CA ASP A 92 1.37 -7.95 -7.78
C ASP A 92 1.61 -8.31 -9.25
N ALA A 93 0.75 -7.85 -10.17
CA ALA A 93 0.91 -8.16 -11.60
C ALA A 93 2.23 -7.61 -12.17
N TRP A 94 2.68 -6.44 -11.72
CA TRP A 94 3.96 -5.84 -12.14
C TRP A 94 5.18 -6.42 -11.44
N GLY A 95 5.00 -7.01 -10.26
CA GLY A 95 6.06 -7.66 -9.50
C GLY A 95 6.46 -9.04 -10.01
N HIS A 96 5.79 -9.57 -11.04
CA HIS A 96 6.04 -10.89 -11.62
C HIS A 96 6.20 -12.01 -10.57
N PRO A 97 5.22 -12.23 -9.68
CA PRO A 97 5.31 -13.21 -8.60
C PRO A 97 5.52 -14.65 -9.09
N GLU A 98 5.17 -14.93 -10.34
CA GLU A 98 5.41 -16.21 -11.01
C GLU A 98 6.88 -16.43 -11.43
N ASP A 99 7.68 -15.37 -11.55
CA ASP A 99 9.09 -15.46 -11.93
C ASP A 99 9.98 -15.41 -10.70
N ALA A 100 10.38 -16.58 -10.20
CA ALA A 100 11.23 -16.70 -9.02
C ALA A 100 12.61 -16.03 -9.16
N ALA A 101 13.08 -15.77 -10.39
CA ALA A 101 14.34 -15.09 -10.62
C ALA A 101 14.20 -13.54 -10.60
N TRP A 102 12.99 -13.02 -10.84
CA TRP A 102 12.71 -11.58 -10.98
C TRP A 102 11.45 -11.13 -10.23
N SER A 103 11.16 -11.77 -9.09
CA SER A 103 9.99 -11.42 -8.27
C SER A 103 10.27 -10.20 -7.38
N LEU A 104 9.50 -9.14 -7.58
CA LEU A 104 9.50 -7.96 -6.71
C LEU A 104 8.27 -7.97 -5.79
N SER A 105 8.47 -7.59 -4.54
CA SER A 105 7.35 -7.33 -3.63
C SER A 105 6.58 -6.07 -4.04
N ARG A 106 5.32 -5.96 -3.59
CA ARG A 106 4.51 -4.75 -3.81
C ARG A 106 5.24 -3.47 -3.41
N SER A 107 5.94 -3.50 -2.26
CA SER A 107 6.69 -2.34 -1.76
C SER A 107 7.92 -2.00 -2.62
N GLN A 108 8.56 -3.02 -3.21
CA GLN A 108 9.65 -2.81 -4.17
C GLN A 108 9.13 -2.20 -5.48
N VAL A 109 8.06 -2.75 -6.07
CA VAL A 109 7.43 -2.18 -7.26
C VAL A 109 7.03 -0.71 -7.03
N GLU A 110 6.41 -0.42 -5.88
CA GLU A 110 6.06 0.96 -5.51
C GLU A 110 7.28 1.88 -5.40
N ARG A 111 8.39 1.39 -4.85
CA ARG A 111 9.66 2.14 -4.74
C ARG A 111 10.22 2.47 -6.13
N GLU A 112 10.24 1.51 -7.05
CA GLU A 112 10.71 1.74 -8.42
C GLU A 112 9.84 2.80 -9.14
N ILE A 113 8.51 2.72 -8.99
CA ILE A 113 7.61 3.74 -9.52
C ILE A 113 7.88 5.11 -8.90
N PHE A 114 8.11 5.17 -7.59
CA PHE A 114 8.43 6.42 -6.91
C PHE A 114 9.74 7.03 -7.44
N GLY A 115 10.75 6.20 -7.72
CA GLY A 115 12.00 6.65 -8.33
C GLY A 115 11.78 7.22 -9.73
N LEU A 116 11.01 6.51 -10.57
CA LEU A 116 10.60 7.00 -11.89
C LEU A 116 9.81 8.31 -11.83
N ALA A 117 8.93 8.46 -10.82
CA ALA A 117 8.10 9.65 -10.66
C ALA A 117 8.89 10.88 -10.17
N THR A 118 9.98 10.68 -9.45
CA THR A 118 10.70 11.76 -8.75
C THR A 118 12.13 11.99 -9.23
N GLY A 119 12.69 11.08 -10.04
CA GLY A 119 14.08 11.12 -10.48
C GLY A 119 15.08 10.89 -9.33
N ARG A 120 14.68 10.14 -8.31
CA ARG A 120 15.48 9.86 -7.09
C ARG A 120 15.65 8.38 -6.86
#